data_AF-A0A6L9VX69-F1
#
_entry.id   AF-A0A6L9VX69-F1
#
_cell.length_a   1.000
_cell.length_b   1.000
_cell.length_c   1.000
_cell.angle_alpha   90.00
_cell.angle_beta   90.00
_cell.angle_gamma   90.00
#
_symmetry.space_group_name_H-M   'P 1'
#
loop_
_entity.id
_entity.type
_entity.pdbx_description
1 polymer ?
#
loop_
_entity_poly.entity_id
_entity_poly.type
_entity_poly.pdbx_seq_one_letter_code
_entity_poly.pdbx_strand_id
1 'polypeptide(L)'
;MPVPRAEGERGGVDRRRVALLLETAEVLAERARRTDDAAQAQVLLRRAAQRRAQAQRLAAAGRAPEPRRLTGAAWPGRLAPS
;
A
#
# COMPACT_ATOMS: atom_id res chain seq x y z
N MET A 1 1.58 31.22 0.72
CA MET A 1 1.49 30.15 -0.30
C MET A 1 1.99 28.85 0.31
N PRO A 2 1.15 27.85 0.64
CA PRO A 2 1.64 26.59 1.19
C PRO A 2 2.09 25.66 0.06
N VAL A 3 3.21 24.97 0.27
CA VAL A 3 3.88 24.13 -0.74
C VAL A 3 3.37 22.69 -0.64
N PRO A 4 2.97 22.02 -1.75
CA PRO A 4 2.57 20.62 -1.72
C PRO A 4 3.83 19.73 -1.69
N ARG A 5 4.45 19.56 -0.53
CA ARG A 5 5.65 18.70 -0.35
C ARG A 5 5.31 17.28 0.14
N ALA A 6 4.08 17.06 0.58
CA ALA A 6 3.69 15.86 1.32
C ALA A 6 3.35 14.62 0.46
N GLU A 7 3.27 14.75 -0.87
CA GLU A 7 2.94 13.62 -1.77
C GLU A 7 4.18 12.78 -2.12
N GLY A 8 5.33 13.44 -2.37
CA GLY A 8 6.58 12.75 -2.70
C GLY A 8 7.17 11.95 -1.53
N GLU A 9 7.04 12.47 -0.31
CA GLU A 9 7.53 11.80 0.91
C GLU A 9 6.69 10.55 1.24
N ARG A 10 5.36 10.62 1.07
CA ARG A 10 4.48 9.46 1.25
C ARG A 10 4.78 8.33 0.27
N GLY A 11 4.97 8.65 -1.02
CA GLY A 11 5.33 7.65 -2.03
C GLY A 11 6.68 6.96 -1.76
N GLY A 12 7.67 7.69 -1.23
CA GLY A 12 8.97 7.12 -0.82
C GLY A 12 8.86 6.18 0.38
N VAL A 13 8.09 6.58 1.40
CA VAL A 13 7.82 5.76 2.61
C VAL A 13 7.08 4.48 2.24
N ASP A 14 6.10 4.54 1.35
CA ASP A 14 5.34 3.38 0.91
C ASP A 14 6.21 2.37 0.15
N ARG A 15 7.12 2.83 -0.72
CA ARG A 15 8.08 1.95 -1.41
C ARG A 15 9.01 1.23 -0.43
N ARG A 16 9.56 1.96 0.54
CA ARG A 16 10.43 1.36 1.58
C ARG A 16 9.68 0.31 2.40
N ARG A 17 8.42 0.60 2.74
CA ARG A 17 7.55 -0.31 3.49
C ARG A 17 7.19 -1.57 2.67
N VAL A 18 6.91 -1.42 1.37
CA VAL A 18 6.69 -2.56 0.45
C VAL A 18 7.94 -3.46 0.41
N ALA A 19 9.13 -2.88 0.22
CA ALA A 19 10.38 -3.63 0.16
C ALA A 19 10.61 -4.45 1.45
N LEU A 20 10.42 -3.82 2.61
CA LEU A 20 10.58 -4.50 3.90
C LEU A 20 9.60 -5.66 4.08
N LEU A 21 8.35 -5.54 3.60
CA LEU A 21 7.36 -6.62 3.67
C LEU A 21 7.77 -7.81 2.79
N LEU A 22 8.35 -7.55 1.61
CA LEU A 22 8.83 -8.60 0.71
C LEU A 22 10.06 -9.32 1.28
N GLU A 23 11.04 -8.57 1.77
CA GLU A 23 12.23 -9.11 2.46
C GLU A 23 11.83 -9.97 3.65
N THR A 24 10.91 -9.48 4.49
CA THR A 24 10.37 -10.27 5.61
C THR A 24 9.71 -11.56 5.14
N ALA A 25 8.98 -11.53 4.01
CA ALA A 25 8.35 -12.73 3.46
C ALA A 25 9.37 -13.77 2.99
N GLU A 26 10.50 -13.34 2.43
CA GLU A 26 11.59 -14.21 2.01
C GLU A 26 12.30 -14.84 3.21
N VAL A 27 12.63 -14.06 4.24
CA VAL A 27 13.22 -14.58 5.48
C VAL A 27 12.33 -15.62 6.14
N LEU A 28 11.01 -15.37 6.20
CA LEU A 28 10.05 -16.33 6.74
C LEU A 28 9.99 -17.62 5.91
N ALA A 29 10.05 -17.52 4.59
CA ALA A 29 10.05 -18.68 3.70
C ALA A 29 11.35 -19.49 3.81
N GLU A 30 12.50 -18.83 3.93
CA GLU A 30 13.79 -19.49 4.17
C GLU A 30 13.81 -20.18 5.53
N ARG A 31 13.29 -19.52 6.58
CA ARG A 31 13.18 -20.13 7.90
C ARG A 31 12.28 -21.36 7.88
N ALA A 32 11.17 -21.31 7.16
CA ALA A 32 10.29 -22.48 6.98
C ALA A 32 11.04 -23.67 6.36
N ARG A 33 11.90 -23.44 5.35
CA ARG A 33 12.72 -24.50 4.73
C ARG A 33 13.70 -25.17 5.70
N ARG A 34 14.13 -24.44 6.73
CA ARG A 34 15.08 -24.92 7.76
C ARG A 34 14.39 -25.39 9.06
N THR A 35 13.05 -25.42 9.11
CA THR A 35 12.31 -25.80 10.31
C THR A 35 11.85 -27.25 10.20
N ASP A 36 12.25 -28.08 11.15
CA ASP A 36 11.88 -29.51 11.17
C ASP A 36 10.43 -29.75 11.62
N ASP A 37 9.88 -28.86 12.46
CA ASP A 37 8.47 -28.91 12.84
C ASP A 37 7.58 -28.45 11.68
N ALA A 38 6.84 -29.42 11.10
CA ALA A 38 5.92 -29.19 10.00
C ALA A 38 4.81 -28.17 10.32
N ALA A 39 4.29 -28.16 11.54
CA ALA A 39 3.25 -27.20 11.95
C ALA A 39 3.83 -25.79 12.00
N GLN A 40 5.03 -25.64 12.56
CA GLN A 40 5.73 -24.36 12.60
C GLN A 40 6.11 -23.87 11.20
N ALA A 41 6.58 -24.76 10.32
CA ALA A 41 6.88 -24.44 8.93
C ALA A 41 5.64 -23.91 8.18
N GLN A 42 4.48 -24.55 8.34
CA GLN A 42 3.22 -24.08 7.76
C GLN A 42 2.82 -22.69 8.24
N VAL A 43 2.97 -22.40 9.54
CA VAL A 43 2.70 -21.06 10.09
C VAL A 43 3.61 -20.01 9.48
N LEU A 44 4.91 -20.31 9.34
CA LEU A 44 5.88 -19.40 8.71
C LEU A 44 5.52 -19.12 7.25
N LEU A 45 5.14 -20.14 6.47
CA LEU A 45 4.70 -19.99 5.08
C LEU A 45 3.42 -19.16 4.97
N ARG A 46 2.43 -19.41 5.82
CA ARG A 46 1.19 -18.62 5.86
C ARG A 46 1.50 -17.14 6.14
N ARG A 47 2.38 -16.86 7.11
CA ARG A 47 2.81 -15.50 7.43
C ARG A 47 3.58 -14.85 6.27
N ALA A 48 4.44 -15.59 5.58
CA ALA A 48 5.11 -15.09 4.38
C ALA A 48 4.11 -14.69 3.29
N ALA A 49 3.09 -15.52 3.04
CA ALA A 49 2.02 -15.20 2.08
C ALA A 49 1.23 -13.94 2.49
N GLN A 50 0.91 -13.79 3.78
CA GLN A 50 0.23 -12.59 4.30
C GLN A 50 1.04 -11.31 4.07
N ARG A 51 2.37 -11.36 4.25
CA ARG A 51 3.26 -10.21 4.01
C ARG A 51 3.32 -9.83 2.53
N ARG A 52 3.38 -10.80 1.62
CA ARG A 52 3.29 -10.55 0.17
C ARG A 52 1.96 -9.92 -0.21
N ALA A 53 0.84 -10.43 0.32
CA ALA A 53 -0.48 -9.85 0.07
C ALA A 53 -0.60 -8.42 0.62
N GLN A 54 -0.01 -8.13 1.78
CA GLN A 54 0.02 -6.77 2.33
C GLN A 54 0.86 -5.83 1.46
N ALA A 55 2.02 -6.28 0.98
CA ALA A 55 2.87 -5.51 0.07
C ALA A 55 2.13 -5.17 -1.24
N GLN A 56 1.39 -6.12 -1.81
CA GLN A 56 0.57 -5.91 -3.00
C GLN A 56 -0.53 -4.86 -2.77
N ARG A 57 -1.26 -4.95 -1.64
CA ARG A 57 -2.29 -3.94 -1.30
C ARG A 57 -1.69 -2.54 -1.14
N LEU A 58 -0.54 -2.43 -0.49
CA LEU A 58 0.13 -1.14 -0.29
C LEU A 58 0.65 -0.57 -1.62
N ALA A 59 1.25 -1.41 -2.47
CA ALA A 59 1.71 -1.00 -3.80
C ALA A 59 0.56 -0.58 -4.73
N ALA A 60 -0.62 -1.18 -4.57
CA ALA A 60 -1.83 -0.79 -5.31
C ALA A 60 -2.40 0.54 -4.80
N ALA A 61 -2.42 0.77 -3.49
CA ALA A 61 -2.89 2.02 -2.89
C ALA A 61 -2.05 3.23 -3.34
N GLY A 62 -0.73 3.08 -3.46
CA GLY A 62 0.16 4.13 -3.98
C GLY A 62 0.07 4.37 -5.50
N ARG A 63 -0.67 3.55 -6.25
CA ARG A 63 -0.91 3.71 -7.70
C ARG A 63 -2.30 4.23 -8.04
N ALA A 64 -3.20 4.38 -7.06
CA ALA A 64 -4.52 4.95 -7.33
C ALA A 64 -4.31 6.37 -7.90
N PRO A 65 -4.82 6.68 -9.11
CA PRO A 65 -4.77 8.04 -9.61
C PRO A 65 -5.57 8.90 -8.62
N GLU A 66 -4.93 9.91 -8.03
CA GLU A 66 -5.62 11.00 -7.35
C GLU A 66 -6.79 11.41 -8.25
N PRO A 67 -8.05 11.32 -7.79
CA PRO A 67 -9.17 11.83 -8.56
C PRO A 67 -8.88 13.32 -8.69
N ARG A 68 -8.39 13.71 -9.87
CA ARG A 68 -8.13 15.08 -10.28
C ARG A 68 -9.33 15.86 -9.77
N ARG A 69 -9.16 16.62 -8.68
CA ARG A 69 -10.23 17.51 -8.22
C ARG A 69 -10.44 18.44 -9.40
N LEU A 70 -11.51 18.21 -10.14
CA LEU A 70 -12.04 19.09 -11.17
C LEU A 70 -12.31 20.42 -10.46
N THR A 71 -11.27 21.24 -10.42
CA THR A 71 -11.32 22.64 -10.04
C THR A 71 -11.95 23.31 -11.24
N GLY A 72 -13.25 23.58 -11.15
CA GLY A 72 -13.97 24.41 -12.11
C GLY A 72 -14.75 23.63 -13.16
N ALA A 73 -15.89 23.07 -12.78
CA ALA A 73 -17.02 22.95 -13.69
C ALA A 73 -18.31 23.14 -12.89
N ALA A 74 -18.80 24.38 -12.94
CA ALA A 74 -20.19 24.81 -12.83
C ALA A 74 -21.17 23.84 -12.13
N TRP A 75 -21.54 24.16 -10.89
CA TRP A 75 -22.88 23.85 -10.42
C TRP A 75 -23.85 24.75 -11.20
N PRO A 76 -24.76 24.20 -12.03
CA PRO A 76 -25.76 25.03 -12.68
C PRO A 76 -26.81 25.44 -11.66
N GLY A 77 -26.92 26.76 -11.45
CA GLY A 77 -28.17 27.42 -11.11
C GLY A 77 -28.76 27.10 -9.75
N ARG A 78 -28.34 27.86 -8.72
CA ARG A 78 -29.33 28.34 -7.74
C ARG A 78 -30.37 29.17 -8.50
N LEU A 79 -31.60 28.65 -8.61
CA LEU A 79 -32.76 29.46 -8.96
C LEU A 79 -32.96 30.49 -7.85
N ALA A 80 -32.85 31.76 -8.18
CA ALA A 80 -33.28 32.87 -7.33
C ALA A 80 -34.81 32.98 -7.41
N PRO A 81 -35.55 33.07 -6.29
CA PRO A 81 -36.96 33.44 -6.33
C PRO A 81 -37.10 34.97 -6.47
N SER A 82 -37.98 35.40 -7.38
CA SER A 82 -38.53 36.77 -7.44
C SER A 82 -39.54 37.04 -6.34
#